data_AF-A0A1Y0CXQ1-F1
#
_entry.id   AF-A0A1Y0CXQ1-F1
#
_cell.length_a   1.000
_cell.length_b   1.000
_cell.length_c   1.000
_cell.angle_alpha   90.00
_cell.angle_beta   90.00
_cell.angle_gamma   90.00
#
_symmetry.space_group_name_H-M   'P 1'
#
loop_
_entity.id
_entity.type
_entity.pdbx_description
1 polymer ?
#
loop_
_entity_poly.entity_id
_entity_poly.type
_entity_poly.pdbx_seq_one_letter_code
_entity_poly.pdbx_strand_id
1 'polypeptide(L)'
;MGYVFVYLAAVVIFLGVDTVWLTTMKGLFYEPRIGHLLADKPNMGAAGAFYLFYILALCLLVLYPQIKVGTSVIGIFLLGGLIGLMAYGTYDFTNLALYKGFTLETALVDFLWGGLLTGAVSAGVAALAYRFNWLA
;
A
#
# COMPACT_ATOMS: atom_id res chain seq x y z
N MET A 1 -13.73 2.97 -19.45
CA MET A 1 -13.37 1.58 -19.06
C MET A 1 -11.94 1.50 -18.54
N GLY A 2 -10.96 2.15 -19.19
CA GLY A 2 -9.57 2.21 -18.75
C GLY A 2 -9.32 2.47 -17.26
N TYR A 3 -9.93 3.52 -16.70
CA TYR A 3 -9.80 3.85 -15.28
C TYR A 3 -10.27 2.72 -14.36
N VAL A 4 -11.34 2.02 -14.76
CA VAL A 4 -11.85 0.87 -13.99
C VAL A 4 -10.84 -0.27 -14.03
N PHE A 5 -10.21 -0.56 -15.17
CA PHE A 5 -9.16 -1.59 -15.25
C PHE A 5 -7.93 -1.23 -14.42
N VAL A 6 -7.49 0.03 -14.44
CA VAL A 6 -6.39 0.51 -13.59
C VAL A 6 -6.74 0.34 -12.11
N TYR A 7 -7.94 0.74 -11.69
CA TYR A 7 -8.39 0.59 -10.31
C TYR A 7 -8.48 -0.88 -9.89
N LEU A 8 -9.14 -1.73 -10.68
CA LEU A 8 -9.26 -3.16 -10.36
C LEU A 8 -7.91 -3.86 -10.33
N ALA A 9 -7.00 -3.53 -11.26
CA ALA A 9 -5.64 -4.06 -11.23
C ALA A 9 -4.90 -3.62 -9.96
N ALA A 10 -5.02 -2.35 -9.57
CA ALA A 10 -4.42 -1.86 -8.33
C ALA A 10 -4.97 -2.58 -7.10
N VAL A 11 -6.30 -2.77 -7.01
CA VAL A 11 -6.95 -3.54 -5.92
C VAL A 11 -6.44 -4.97 -5.86
N VAL A 12 -6.45 -5.69 -6.99
CA VAL A 12 -6.05 -7.11 -7.02
C VAL A 12 -4.56 -7.28 -6.67
N ILE A 13 -3.68 -6.46 -7.24
CA ILE A 13 -2.23 -6.57 -6.98
C ILE A 13 -1.93 -6.17 -5.52
N PHE A 14 -2.50 -5.06 -5.04
CA PHE A 14 -2.25 -4.59 -3.67
C PHE A 14 -2.70 -5.63 -2.65
N LEU A 15 -3.95 -6.07 -2.73
CA LEU A 15 -4.49 -7.05 -1.78
C LEU A 15 -3.79 -8.40 -1.91
N GLY A 16 -3.45 -8.83 -3.12
CA GLY A 16 -2.74 -10.08 -3.35
C GLY A 16 -1.38 -10.11 -2.65
N VAL A 17 -0.59 -9.05 -2.81
CA VAL A 17 0.75 -8.96 -2.19
C VAL A 17 0.64 -8.74 -0.68
N ASP A 18 -0.25 -7.84 -0.24
CA ASP A 18 -0.36 -7.50 1.18
C ASP A 18 -0.99 -8.63 2.02
N THR A 19 -1.87 -9.44 1.44
CA THR A 19 -2.40 -10.63 2.12
C THR A 19 -1.29 -11.63 2.43
N VAL A 20 -0.34 -11.83 1.51
CA VAL A 20 0.82 -12.70 1.75
C VAL A 20 1.66 -12.14 2.89
N TRP A 21 1.90 -10.83 2.92
CA TRP A 21 2.63 -10.19 4.00
C TRP A 21 1.92 -10.35 5.35
N LEU A 22 0.65 -9.97 5.45
CA LEU A 22 -0.09 -10.04 6.71
C LEU A 22 -0.23 -11.46 7.24
N THR A 23 -0.49 -12.44 6.37
CA THR A 23 -0.62 -13.85 6.79
C THR A 23 0.69 -14.44 7.29
N THR A 24 1.83 -14.03 6.72
CA THR A 24 3.15 -14.52 7.13
C THR A 24 3.73 -13.74 8.31
N MET A 25 3.71 -12.41 8.24
CA MET A 25 4.36 -11.54 9.20
C MET A 25 3.57 -11.36 10.49
N LYS A 26 2.25 -11.62 10.51
CA LYS A 26 1.45 -11.53 11.74
C LYS A 26 2.07 -12.35 12.88
N GLY A 27 2.27 -13.65 12.68
CA GLY A 27 2.86 -14.52 13.71
C GLY A 27 4.38 -14.37 13.81
N LEU A 28 5.07 -14.17 12.68
CA LEU A 28 6.53 -14.14 12.66
C LEU A 28 7.13 -12.86 13.22
N PHE A 29 6.44 -11.72 13.10
CA PHE A 29 7.02 -10.41 13.36
C PHE A 29 6.16 -9.52 14.26
N TYR A 30 4.86 -9.38 13.97
CA TYR A 30 3.99 -8.44 14.69
C TYR A 30 3.57 -8.96 16.06
N GLU A 31 3.09 -10.20 16.18
CA GLU A 31 2.64 -10.79 17.45
C GLU A 31 3.75 -10.77 18.54
N PRO A 32 5.01 -11.15 18.26
CA PRO A 32 6.08 -11.07 19.26
C PRO A 32 6.42 -9.65 19.73
N ARG A 33 6.15 -8.61 18.93
CA ARG A 33 6.57 -7.22 19.21
C ARG A 33 5.45 -6.35 19.76
N ILE A 34 4.29 -6.43 19.11
CA ILE A 34 3.12 -5.61 19.40
C ILE A 34 1.87 -6.44 19.65
N GLY A 35 1.99 -7.75 19.89
CA GLY A 35 0.84 -8.65 20.11
C GLY A 35 -0.11 -8.19 21.22
N HIS A 36 0.43 -7.55 22.27
CA HIS A 36 -0.36 -6.96 23.36
C HIS A 36 -1.21 -5.74 22.93
N LEU A 37 -0.94 -5.15 21.76
CA LEU A 37 -1.72 -4.09 21.12
C LEU A 37 -2.67 -4.62 20.03
N LEU A 38 -2.48 -5.85 19.56
CA LEU A 38 -3.29 -6.42 18.50
C LEU A 38 -4.68 -6.81 19.03
N ALA A 39 -5.70 -6.54 18.23
CA ALA A 39 -7.05 -7.00 18.53
C ALA A 39 -7.16 -8.52 18.34
N ASP A 40 -7.97 -9.18 19.18
CA ASP A 40 -8.28 -10.62 19.06
C ASP A 40 -8.82 -10.99 17.67
N LYS A 41 -9.60 -10.07 17.08
CA LYS A 41 -10.14 -10.18 15.73
C LYS A 41 -9.93 -8.87 14.98
N PRO A 42 -9.44 -8.91 13.72
CA PRO A 42 -9.34 -7.72 12.90
C PRO A 42 -10.71 -7.08 12.66
N ASN A 43 -10.75 -5.75 12.71
CA ASN A 43 -11.92 -5.00 12.28
C ASN A 43 -11.96 -4.94 10.74
N MET A 44 -12.67 -5.90 10.13
CA MET A 44 -12.76 -6.04 8.67
C MET A 44 -13.41 -4.83 7.98
N GLY A 45 -14.32 -4.12 8.67
CA GLY A 45 -14.96 -2.91 8.12
C GLY A 45 -13.95 -1.77 7.97
N ALA A 46 -13.14 -1.52 9.02
CA ALA A 46 -12.09 -0.51 8.97
C ALA A 46 -10.99 -0.87 7.95
N ALA A 47 -10.59 -2.15 7.90
CA ALA A 47 -9.61 -2.63 6.92
C ALA A 47 -10.12 -2.43 5.47
N GLY A 48 -11.36 -2.83 5.18
CA GLY A 48 -11.96 -2.62 3.86
C GLY A 48 -12.04 -1.15 3.47
N ALA A 49 -12.45 -0.27 4.39
CA ALA A 49 -12.49 1.16 4.15
C ALA A 49 -11.10 1.73 3.84
N PHE A 50 -10.07 1.32 4.59
CA PHE A 50 -8.69 1.69 4.33
C PHE A 50 -8.26 1.28 2.91
N TYR A 51 -8.35 -0.01 2.56
CA TYR A 51 -7.87 -0.47 1.26
C TYR A 51 -8.59 0.21 0.10
N LEU A 52 -9.92 0.32 0.15
CA LEU A 52 -10.69 0.93 -0.93
C LEU A 52 -10.36 2.41 -1.10
N PHE A 53 -10.27 3.16 0.01
CA PHE A 53 -9.97 4.59 -0.04
C PHE A 53 -8.51 4.88 -0.40
N TYR A 54 -7.57 4.12 0.18
CA TYR A 54 -6.15 4.25 -0.07
C TYR A 54 -5.82 4.01 -1.54
N ILE A 55 -6.35 2.91 -2.11
CA ILE A 55 -6.11 2.57 -3.52
C ILE A 55 -6.81 3.56 -4.45
N LEU A 56 -7.98 4.08 -4.08
CA LEU A 56 -8.64 5.16 -4.82
C LEU A 56 -7.77 6.42 -4.86
N ALA A 57 -7.23 6.84 -3.71
CA ALA A 57 -6.34 7.99 -3.63
C ALA A 57 -5.06 7.76 -4.44
N LEU A 58 -4.44 6.58 -4.36
CA LEU A 58 -3.29 6.21 -5.18
C LEU A 58 -3.61 6.32 -6.68
N CYS A 59 -4.79 5.85 -7.10
CA CYS A 59 -5.21 5.95 -8.49
C CYS A 59 -5.36 7.41 -8.95
N LEU A 60 -6.05 8.23 -8.16
CA LEU A 60 -6.33 9.63 -8.49
C LEU A 60 -5.06 10.49 -8.51
N LEU A 61 -4.15 10.28 -7.55
CA LEU A 61 -2.98 11.12 -7.34
C LEU A 61 -1.76 10.65 -8.15
N VAL A 62 -1.63 9.35 -8.40
CA VAL A 62 -0.45 8.78 -9.07
C VAL A 62 -0.83 8.10 -10.38
N LEU A 63 -1.63 7.02 -10.33
CA LEU A 63 -1.76 6.14 -11.50
C LEU A 63 -2.41 6.85 -12.70
N TYR A 64 -3.59 7.42 -12.53
CA TYR A 64 -4.32 8.06 -13.63
C TYR A 64 -3.53 9.23 -14.27
N PRO A 65 -3.02 10.22 -13.52
CA PRO A 65 -2.29 11.31 -14.14
C PRO A 65 -0.98 10.84 -14.78
N GLN A 66 -0.21 9.99 -14.09
CA GLN A 66 1.13 9.62 -14.56
C GLN A 66 1.11 8.66 -15.75
N ILE A 67 0.14 7.73 -15.81
CA ILE A 67 -0.04 6.85 -16.96
C ILE A 67 -0.44 7.66 -18.20
N LYS A 68 -1.34 8.65 -18.05
CA LYS A 68 -1.79 9.49 -19.18
C LYS A 68 -0.69 10.35 -19.79
N VAL A 69 0.18 10.92 -18.96
CA VAL A 69 1.30 11.74 -19.45
C VAL A 69 2.49 10.88 -19.91
N GLY A 70 2.39 9.56 -19.83
CA GLY A 70 3.40 8.63 -20.31
C GLY A 70 4.65 8.55 -19.44
N THR A 71 4.53 8.79 -18.12
CA THR A 71 5.66 8.69 -17.18
C THR A 71 6.25 7.29 -17.19
N SER A 72 7.58 7.16 -17.09
CA SER A 72 8.22 5.84 -17.05
C SER A 72 7.71 4.99 -15.88
N VAL A 73 7.73 3.66 -16.03
CA VAL A 73 7.33 2.72 -14.97
C VAL A 73 8.12 2.95 -13.69
N ILE A 74 9.43 3.25 -13.81
CA ILE A 74 10.29 3.58 -12.67
C ILE A 74 9.85 4.90 -12.01
N GLY A 75 9.48 5.92 -12.78
CA GLY A 75 8.94 7.17 -12.23
C GLY A 75 7.66 6.94 -11.44
N ILE A 76 6.75 6.10 -11.96
CA ILE A 76 5.50 5.72 -11.28
C ILE A 76 5.78 4.88 -10.03
N PHE A 77 6.76 3.98 -10.05
CA PHE A 77 7.23 3.25 -8.87
C PHE A 77 7.66 4.20 -7.75
N LEU A 78 8.49 5.20 -8.07
CA LEU A 78 9.00 6.15 -7.08
C LEU A 78 7.90 7.03 -6.49
N LEU A 79 6.98 7.53 -7.33
CA LEU A 79 5.84 8.33 -6.87
C LEU A 79 4.87 7.52 -6.02
N GLY A 80 4.53 6.29 -6.45
CA GLY A 80 3.72 5.37 -5.68
C GLY A 80 4.38 5.00 -4.35
N GLY A 81 5.68 4.72 -4.37
CA GLY A 81 6.44 4.41 -3.16
C GLY A 81 6.47 5.57 -2.17
N LEU A 82 6.58 6.82 -2.64
CA LEU A 82 6.49 7.99 -1.78
C LEU A 82 5.12 8.11 -1.08
N ILE A 83 4.02 7.85 -1.81
CA ILE A 83 2.67 7.79 -1.23
C ILE A 83 2.55 6.66 -0.20
N GLY A 84 3.19 5.52 -0.46
CA GLY A 84 3.33 4.39 0.47
C GLY A 84 4.02 4.79 1.77
N LEU A 85 5.23 5.33 1.66
CA LEU A 85 6.04 5.80 2.79
C LEU A 85 5.27 6.85 3.61
N MET A 86 4.60 7.79 2.94
CA MET A 86 3.82 8.82 3.63
C MET A 86 2.65 8.21 4.43
N ALA A 87 1.87 7.31 3.84
CA ALA A 87 0.70 6.74 4.50
C ALA A 87 1.08 5.84 5.69
N TYR A 88 2.01 4.90 5.47
CA TYR A 88 2.45 3.97 6.52
C TYR A 88 3.26 4.70 7.58
N GLY A 89 4.16 5.61 7.17
CA GLY A 89 4.92 6.43 8.11
C GLY A 89 4.03 7.34 8.97
N THR A 90 2.93 7.87 8.42
CA THR A 90 1.95 8.63 9.22
C THR A 90 1.35 7.75 10.32
N TYR A 91 0.97 6.51 10.02
CA TYR A 91 0.46 5.58 11.01
C TYR A 91 1.55 5.18 12.04
N ASP A 92 2.69 4.69 11.55
CA ASP A 92 3.76 4.10 12.35
C ASP A 92 4.45 5.10 13.28
N PHE A 93 4.83 6.26 12.75
CA PHE A 93 5.52 7.27 13.55
C PHE A 93 4.57 7.98 14.51
N THR A 94 3.28 8.09 14.18
CA THR A 94 2.26 8.55 15.13
C THR A 94 2.09 7.53 16.26
N ASN A 95 2.05 6.23 15.94
CA ASN A 95 1.97 5.20 16.98
C ASN A 95 3.20 5.18 17.88
N LEU A 96 4.41 5.37 17.34
CA LEU A 96 5.61 5.55 18.15
C LEU A 96 5.53 6.76 19.09
N ALA A 97 4.93 7.85 18.62
CA ALA A 97 4.76 9.06 19.42
C ALA A 97 3.71 8.90 20.54
N LEU A 98 2.66 8.09 20.31
CA LEU A 98 1.51 7.99 21.20
C LEU A 98 1.51 6.76 22.12
N TYR A 99 2.00 5.61 21.65
CA TYR A 99 1.87 4.33 22.36
C TYR A 99 3.19 3.82 22.90
N LYS A 100 3.26 3.64 24.23
CA LYS A 100 4.44 3.10 24.93
C LYS A 100 4.85 1.68 24.48
N GLY A 101 3.91 0.90 23.98
CA GLY A 101 4.11 -0.49 23.57
C GLY A 101 4.43 -0.69 22.09
N PHE A 102 4.44 0.38 21.29
CA PHE A 102 4.73 0.28 19.85
C PHE A 102 6.24 0.36 19.62
N THR A 103 6.81 -0.60 18.89
CA THR A 103 8.27 -0.71 18.76
C THR A 103 8.80 0.02 17.53
N LEU A 104 10.01 0.59 17.64
CA LEU A 104 10.69 1.25 16.51
C LEU A 104 10.93 0.27 15.35
N GLU A 105 11.24 -0.99 15.65
CA GLU A 105 11.42 -2.02 14.64
C GLU A 105 10.15 -2.23 13.82
N THR A 106 8.98 -2.33 14.50
CA THR A 106 7.69 -2.44 13.82
C THR A 106 7.46 -1.25 12.90
N ALA A 107 7.65 -0.04 13.41
CA ALA A 107 7.44 1.18 12.64
C ALA A 107 8.31 1.27 11.39
N LEU A 108 9.61 0.95 11.50
CA LEU A 108 10.53 1.04 10.37
C LEU A 108 10.26 -0.04 9.31
N VAL A 109 9.96 -1.27 9.74
CA VAL A 109 9.66 -2.37 8.83
C VAL A 109 8.35 -2.10 8.08
N ASP A 110 7.31 -1.67 8.79
CA ASP A 110 5.99 -1.42 8.18
C ASP A 110 6.01 -0.17 7.28
N PHE A 111 6.72 0.89 7.68
CA PHE A 111 7.01 2.05 6.84
C PHE A 111 7.67 1.67 5.51
N LEU A 112 8.77 0.91 5.57
CA LEU A 112 9.50 0.48 4.37
C LEU A 112 8.65 -0.48 3.51
N TRP A 113 7.90 -1.39 4.14
CA TRP A 113 6.97 -2.27 3.45
C TRP A 113 5.91 -1.47 2.69
N GLY A 114 5.26 -0.49 3.34
CA GLY A 114 4.27 0.37 2.72
C GLY A 114 4.79 1.11 1.49
N GLY A 115 6.00 1.63 1.56
CA GLY A 115 6.70 2.21 0.42
C GLY A 115 6.94 1.22 -0.72
N LEU A 116 7.56 0.08 -0.42
CA LEU A 116 7.89 -0.94 -1.43
C LEU A 116 6.64 -1.54 -2.06
N LEU A 117 5.63 -1.88 -1.26
CA LEU A 117 4.35 -2.43 -1.71
C LEU A 117 3.66 -1.45 -2.66
N THR A 118 3.48 -0.19 -2.24
CA THR A 118 2.74 0.80 -3.04
C THR A 118 3.49 1.16 -4.32
N GLY A 119 4.82 1.26 -4.25
CA GLY A 119 5.66 1.44 -5.43
C GLY A 119 5.54 0.27 -6.40
N ALA A 120 5.66 -0.97 -5.91
CA ALA A 120 5.58 -2.18 -6.73
C ALA A 120 4.20 -2.35 -7.38
N VAL A 121 3.12 -2.12 -6.63
CA VAL A 121 1.75 -2.09 -7.16
C VAL A 121 1.65 -1.05 -8.27
N SER A 122 2.15 0.16 -8.03
CA SER A 122 2.07 1.24 -9.02
C SER A 122 2.83 0.89 -10.31
N ALA A 123 4.01 0.30 -10.19
CA ALA A 123 4.80 -0.17 -11.32
C ALA A 123 4.09 -1.28 -12.11
N GLY A 124 3.54 -2.28 -11.40
CA GLY A 124 2.81 -3.39 -12.01
C GLY A 124 1.57 -2.92 -12.77
N VAL A 125 0.78 -2.03 -12.17
CA VAL A 125 -0.40 -1.45 -12.82
C VAL A 125 -0.01 -0.60 -14.03
N ALA A 126 1.04 0.21 -13.94
CA ALA A 126 1.53 0.99 -15.07
C ALA A 126 1.99 0.09 -16.24
N ALA A 127 2.74 -0.98 -15.94
CA ALA A 127 3.17 -1.93 -16.96
C ALA A 127 1.99 -2.58 -17.70
N LEU A 128 0.94 -2.98 -16.98
CA LEU A 128 -0.29 -3.51 -17.57
C LEU A 128 -1.02 -2.44 -18.40
N ALA A 129 -1.18 -1.24 -17.85
CA ALA A 129 -1.86 -0.15 -18.52
C ALA A 129 -1.18 0.25 -19.84
N TYR A 130 0.15 0.25 -19.88
CA TYR A 130 0.93 0.49 -21.11
C TYR A 130 0.85 -0.68 -22.08
N ARG A 131 0.91 -1.93 -21.59
CA ARG A 131 0.83 -3.12 -22.43
C ARG A 131 -0.50 -3.27 -23.17
N PHE A 132 -1.58 -2.85 -22.52
CA PHE A 132 -2.96 -2.99 -23.01
C PHE A 132 -3.64 -1.65 -23.37
N ASN A 133 -2.88 -0.56 -23.34
CA ASN A 133 -3.32 0.77 -23.75
C ASN A 133 -4.60 1.25 -23.02
N TRP A 134 -4.69 1.04 -21.71
CA TRP A 134 -5.93 1.26 -20.96
C TRP A 134 -6.38 2.73 -20.90
N LEU A 135 -5.45 3.70 -20.89
CA LEU A 135 -5.76 5.13 -20.72
C LEU A 135 -5.38 6.01 -21.92
N ALA A 136 -5.19 5.39 -23.09
CA ALA A 136 -4.99 6.13 -24.35
C ALA A 136 -6.29 6.63 -24.95
#